data_AF-A0A2X2VL98-F1
#
_entry.id   AF-A0A2X2VL98-F1
#
_cell.length_a   1.000
_cell.length_b   1.000
_cell.length_c   1.000
_cell.angle_alpha   90.00
_cell.angle_beta   90.00
_cell.angle_gamma   90.00
#
_symmetry.space_group_name_H-M   'P 1'
#
loop_
_entity.id
_entity.type
_entity.pdbx_description
1 polymer ?
#
loop_
_entity_poly.entity_id
_entity_poly.type
_entity_poly.pdbx_seq_one_letter_code
_entity_poly.pdbx_strand_id
1 'polypeptide(L)'
;MIFNKLYIKNFGIYQGEHSINLNVEQDKPIILMGALNGGGKTTFLDAIQLVLYGKHARCSNRAGTAYGSFLQSCKNRFARPDEEVQLSLTFTHRTENRTNRYEIERTWKITGSETRDKIKVYVDDKHDEHLTQNWDEFVNEFIPNYFI
;
A
#
# COMPACT_ATOMS: atom_id res chain seq x y z
N MET A 1 -10.50 -10.80 -6.87
CA MET A 1 -9.38 -10.45 -5.97
C MET A 1 -9.89 -10.33 -4.55
N ILE A 2 -9.12 -10.72 -3.54
CA ILE A 2 -9.44 -10.60 -2.12
C ILE A 2 -8.19 -10.09 -1.37
N PHE A 3 -8.29 -9.00 -0.62
CA PHE A 3 -7.19 -8.53 0.23
C PHE A 3 -7.02 -9.44 1.44
N ASN A 4 -5.77 -9.78 1.78
CA ASN A 4 -5.45 -10.69 2.89
C ASN A 4 -4.84 -9.96 4.08
N LYS A 5 -3.94 -9.01 3.84
CA LYS A 5 -3.22 -8.30 4.89
C LYS A 5 -2.71 -6.96 4.38
N LEU A 6 -2.87 -5.90 5.17
CA LEU A 6 -2.18 -4.63 4.99
C LEU A 6 -1.16 -4.45 6.11
N TYR A 7 0.09 -4.19 5.75
CA TYR A 7 1.16 -3.81 6.66
C TYR A 7 1.51 -2.34 6.44
N ILE A 8 1.66 -1.60 7.54
CA ILE A 8 1.98 -0.18 7.54
C ILE A 8 3.11 0.07 8.53
N LYS A 9 4.14 0.78 8.09
CA LYS A 9 5.20 1.31 8.94
C LYS A 9 5.36 2.81 8.73
N ASN A 10 5.22 3.60 9.79
CA ASN A 10 5.52 5.03 9.81
C ASN A 10 4.80 5.87 8.72
N PHE A 11 3.55 5.53 8.38
CA PHE A 11 2.76 6.21 7.34
C PHE A 11 1.58 7.00 7.92
N GLY A 12 1.49 8.29 7.59
CA GLY A 12 0.45 9.20 8.06
C GLY A 12 0.37 9.20 9.58
N ILE A 13 -0.79 8.81 10.14
CA ILE A 13 -0.96 8.73 11.59
C ILE A 13 -0.37 7.46 12.23
N TYR A 14 -0.04 6.44 11.43
CA TYR A 14 0.47 5.16 11.93
C TYR A 14 1.96 5.27 12.23
N GLN A 15 2.31 5.40 13.52
CA GLN A 15 3.69 5.36 14.01
C GLN A 15 4.11 3.92 14.31
N GLY A 16 5.33 3.52 13.96
CA GLY A 16 5.80 2.15 14.15
C GLY A 16 5.13 1.19 13.18
N GLU A 17 5.09 -0.10 13.53
CA GLU A 17 4.64 -1.19 12.67
C GLU A 17 3.22 -1.64 13.02
N HIS A 18 2.36 -1.74 12.00
CA HIS A 18 0.97 -2.14 12.11
C HIS A 18 0.68 -3.23 11.09
N SER A 19 0.18 -4.38 11.55
CA SER A 19 -0.26 -5.49 10.71
C SER A 19 -1.76 -5.69 10.84
N ILE A 20 -2.50 -5.34 9.79
CA ILE A 20 -3.95 -5.46 9.74
C ILE A 20 -4.33 -6.71 8.95
N ASN A 21 -4.96 -7.68 9.61
CA ASN A 21 -5.52 -8.86 8.96
C ASN A 21 -6.81 -8.50 8.22
N LEU A 22 -6.87 -8.81 6.93
CA LEU A 22 -8.01 -8.54 6.05
C LEU A 22 -8.67 -9.82 5.52
N ASN A 23 -8.27 -10.99 6.04
CA ASN A 23 -8.91 -12.24 5.68
C ASN A 23 -10.35 -12.29 6.18
N VAL A 24 -11.22 -12.87 5.36
CA VAL A 24 -12.64 -13.09 5.65
C VAL A 24 -12.93 -14.57 5.69
N GLU A 25 -13.92 -14.95 6.50
CA GLU A 25 -14.46 -16.31 6.53
C GLU A 25 -15.70 -16.38 5.62
N GLN A 26 -16.06 -17.57 5.16
CA GLN A 26 -17.19 -17.75 4.24
C GLN A 26 -18.52 -17.25 4.85
N ASP A 27 -18.69 -17.41 6.16
CA ASP A 27 -19.83 -16.94 6.95
C ASP A 27 -19.66 -15.50 7.48
N LYS A 28 -18.47 -14.90 7.34
CA LYS A 28 -18.16 -13.52 7.77
C LYS A 28 -17.40 -12.76 6.67
N PRO A 29 -18.07 -12.46 5.53
CA PRO A 29 -17.42 -11.90 4.34
C PRO A 29 -17.12 -10.40 4.43
N ILE A 30 -17.54 -9.71 5.51
CA ILE A 30 -17.45 -8.26 5.64
C ILE A 30 -16.52 -7.89 6.80
N ILE A 31 -15.54 -7.04 6.53
CA ILE A 31 -14.72 -6.38 7.54
C ILE A 31 -15.19 -4.94 7.67
N LEU A 32 -15.66 -4.58 8.87
CA LEU A 32 -16.02 -3.21 9.22
C LEU A 32 -14.90 -2.57 10.05
N MET A 33 -14.31 -1.50 9.53
CA MET A 33 -13.33 -0.71 10.28
C MET A 33 -14.01 0.49 10.95
N GLY A 34 -14.32 0.33 12.24
CA GLY A 34 -14.81 1.42 13.08
C GLY A 34 -13.66 2.24 13.65
N ALA A 35 -13.66 3.55 13.43
CA ALA A 35 -12.73 4.46 14.11
C ALA A 35 -13.36 5.85 14.30
N LEU A 36 -12.88 6.59 15.29
CA LEU A 36 -13.24 7.99 15.49
C LEU A 36 -12.70 8.88 14.36
N ASN A 37 -13.16 10.13 14.31
CA ASN A 37 -12.57 11.13 13.41
C ASN A 37 -11.11 11.38 13.82
N GLY A 38 -10.22 11.42 12.82
CA GLY A 38 -8.78 11.43 13.06
C GLY A 38 -8.19 10.06 13.45
N GLY A 39 -8.99 9.00 13.60
CA GLY A 39 -8.55 7.66 13.98
C GLY A 39 -7.91 6.83 12.85
N GLY A 40 -7.64 7.42 11.68
CA GLY A 40 -6.84 6.77 10.62
C GLY A 40 -7.61 6.06 9.51
N LYS A 41 -8.94 6.18 9.45
CA LYS A 41 -9.75 5.56 8.38
C LYS A 41 -9.29 5.99 6.98
N THR A 42 -9.16 7.30 6.78
CA THR A 42 -8.69 7.86 5.51
C THR A 42 -7.24 7.47 5.23
N THR A 43 -6.36 7.53 6.24
CA THR A 43 -4.96 7.10 6.10
C THR A 43 -4.83 5.61 5.74
N PHE A 44 -5.72 4.76 6.25
CA PHE A 44 -5.78 3.35 5.88
C PHE A 44 -6.12 3.17 4.38
N LEU A 45 -7.12 3.91 3.89
CA LEU A 45 -7.49 3.87 2.47
C LEU A 45 -6.38 4.46 1.59
N ASP A 46 -5.77 5.56 2.02
CA ASP A 46 -4.61 6.17 1.34
C ASP A 46 -3.42 5.18 1.26
N ALA A 47 -3.20 4.34 2.29
CA ALA A 47 -2.16 3.33 2.29
C ALA A 47 -2.41 2.24 1.23
N ILE A 48 -3.65 1.75 1.10
CA ILE A 48 -4.05 0.79 0.05
C ILE A 48 -3.88 1.41 -1.34
N GLN A 49 -4.31 2.65 -1.51
CA GLN A 49 -4.13 3.40 -2.76
C GLN A 49 -2.66 3.53 -3.13
N LEU A 50 -1.82 3.94 -2.17
CA LEU A 50 -0.41 4.20 -2.42
C LEU A 50 0.39 2.92 -2.68
N VAL A 51 0.15 1.85 -1.92
CA VAL A 51 0.88 0.59 -2.12
C VAL A 51 0.56 -0.03 -3.48
N LEU A 52 -0.70 0.04 -3.93
CA LEU A 52 -1.09 -0.46 -5.24
C LEU A 52 -0.58 0.44 -6.37
N TYR A 53 -0.84 1.75 -6.29
CA TYR A 53 -0.74 2.61 -7.47
C TYR A 53 0.44 3.59 -7.47
N GLY A 54 1.19 3.69 -6.37
CA GLY A 54 2.39 4.53 -6.30
C GLY A 54 2.13 5.97 -6.75
N LYS A 55 2.88 6.43 -7.75
CA LYS A 55 2.72 7.77 -8.36
C LYS A 55 1.38 7.97 -9.08
N HIS A 56 0.51 6.97 -9.18
CA HIS A 56 -0.83 7.09 -9.74
C HIS A 56 -1.94 7.08 -8.66
N ALA A 57 -1.58 6.87 -7.40
CA ALA A 57 -2.52 6.80 -6.28
C ALA A 57 -3.32 8.10 -6.09
N ARG A 58 -4.63 7.96 -5.84
CA ARG A 58 -5.52 9.09 -5.56
C ARG A 58 -5.66 9.32 -4.06
N CYS A 59 -4.56 9.74 -3.43
CA CYS A 59 -4.55 10.01 -2.00
C CYS A 59 -5.18 11.37 -1.66
N SER A 60 -5.82 11.41 -0.50
CA SER A 60 -6.64 12.54 -0.03
C SER A 60 -5.91 13.90 0.01
N ASN A 61 -4.60 13.89 0.26
CA ASN A 61 -3.76 15.09 0.40
C ASN A 61 -2.77 15.32 -0.75
N ARG A 62 -2.99 14.69 -1.92
CA ARG A 62 -1.97 14.65 -2.98
C ARG A 62 -1.94 15.88 -3.90
N ALA A 63 -3.05 16.60 -4.03
CA ALA A 63 -3.27 17.58 -5.11
C ALA A 63 -2.10 18.58 -5.26
N GLY A 64 -1.57 18.70 -6.49
CA GLY A 64 -0.57 19.71 -6.87
C GLY A 64 0.86 19.47 -6.38
N THR A 65 1.16 18.37 -5.68
CA THR A 65 2.48 18.11 -5.10
C THR A 65 3.30 17.12 -5.93
N ALA A 66 4.58 17.41 -6.14
CA ALA A 66 5.51 16.47 -6.76
C ALA A 66 5.60 15.17 -5.94
N TYR A 67 5.74 14.02 -6.62
CA TYR A 67 5.61 12.72 -5.95
C TYR A 67 6.60 12.52 -4.79
N GLY A 68 7.86 12.90 -4.96
CA GLY A 68 8.86 12.82 -3.89
C GLY A 68 8.48 13.66 -2.65
N SER A 69 8.01 14.89 -2.85
CA SER A 69 7.53 15.75 -1.75
C SER A 69 6.29 15.20 -1.08
N PHE A 70 5.40 14.56 -1.84
CA PHE A 70 4.24 13.85 -1.30
C PHE A 70 4.67 12.66 -0.42
N LEU A 71 5.64 11.83 -0.86
CA LEU A 71 6.17 10.74 -0.04
C LEU A 71 6.79 11.24 1.28
N GLN A 72 7.45 12.39 1.26
CA GLN A 72 7.98 13.02 2.47
C GLN A 72 6.86 13.41 3.43
N SER A 73 5.78 14.02 2.93
CA SER A 73 4.64 14.43 3.76
C SER A 73 3.85 13.25 4.32
N CYS A 74 3.94 12.08 3.69
CA CYS A 74 3.34 10.84 4.18
C CYS A 74 4.07 10.23 5.38
N LYS A 75 5.30 10.61 5.71
CA LYS A 75 5.99 10.04 6.88
C LYS A 75 5.31 10.48 8.18
N ASN A 76 5.13 9.54 9.10
CA ASN A 76 4.61 9.85 10.43
C ASN A 76 5.52 10.87 11.14
N ARG A 77 4.93 11.94 11.66
CA ARG A 77 5.66 13.05 12.31
C ARG A 77 6.45 12.68 13.56
N PHE A 78 6.16 11.54 14.17
CA PHE A 78 6.84 11.03 15.36
C PHE A 78 7.83 9.89 15.03
N ALA A 79 7.91 9.47 13.77
CA ALA A 79 8.94 8.51 13.32
C ALA A 79 10.31 9.19 13.30
N ARG A 80 11.36 8.43 13.64
CA ARG A 80 12.72 8.99 13.67
C ARG A 80 13.18 9.38 12.27
N PRO A 81 14.02 10.42 12.08
CA PRO A 81 14.44 10.87 10.75
C PRO A 81 15.06 9.77 9.86
N ASP A 82 15.81 8.85 10.45
CA ASP A 82 16.51 7.73 9.79
C ASP A 82 15.61 6.52 9.46
N GLU A 83 14.42 6.45 10.06
CA GLU A 83 13.47 5.38 9.78
C GLU A 83 12.83 5.53 8.40
N GLU A 84 12.57 4.39 7.77
CA GLU A 84 11.80 4.33 6.54
C GLU A 84 10.30 4.31 6.80
N VAL A 85 9.57 4.60 5.73
CA VAL A 85 8.16 4.31 5.60
C VAL A 85 8.04 3.06 4.74
N GLN A 86 7.17 2.13 5.14
CA GLN A 86 6.90 0.90 4.39
C GLN A 86 5.40 0.65 4.35
N LEU A 87 4.91 0.27 3.19
CA LEU A 87 3.57 -0.25 2.99
C LEU A 87 3.71 -1.62 2.32
N SER A 88 3.01 -2.64 2.83
CA SER A 88 2.88 -3.92 2.13
C SER A 88 1.42 -4.34 2.08
N LEU A 89 0.95 -4.78 0.91
CA LEU A 89 -0.39 -5.33 0.74
C LEU A 89 -0.28 -6.73 0.13
N THR A 90 -0.80 -7.70 0.87
CA THR A 90 -0.99 -9.06 0.39
C THR A 90 -2.42 -9.24 -0.09
N PHE A 91 -2.61 -9.82 -1.27
CA PHE A 91 -3.92 -10.15 -1.79
C PHE A 91 -3.90 -11.42 -2.66
N THR A 92 -5.05 -12.08 -2.71
CA THR A 92 -5.26 -13.28 -3.52
C THR A 92 -6.00 -12.89 -4.79
N HIS A 93 -5.46 -13.26 -5.95
CA HIS A 93 -6.11 -13.11 -7.24
C HIS A 93 -6.42 -14.49 -7.82
N ARG A 94 -7.69 -14.74 -8.14
CA ARG A 94 -8.19 -16.00 -8.68
C ARG A 94 -8.64 -15.77 -10.12
N THR A 95 -8.02 -16.49 -11.04
CA THR A 95 -8.48 -16.67 -12.43
C THR A 95 -9.13 -18.05 -12.55
N GLU A 96 -9.70 -18.37 -13.72
CA GLU A 96 -10.33 -19.67 -13.96
C GLU A 96 -9.38 -20.86 -13.70
N ASN A 97 -8.09 -20.69 -14.01
CA ASN A 97 -7.11 -21.77 -14.00
C ASN A 97 -6.08 -21.68 -12.86
N ARG A 98 -6.03 -20.55 -12.13
CA ARG A 98 -4.98 -20.34 -11.12
C ARG A 98 -5.44 -19.42 -10.00
N THR A 99 -4.98 -19.72 -8.78
CA THR A 99 -5.07 -18.80 -7.64
C THR A 99 -3.64 -18.43 -7.24
N ASN A 100 -3.33 -17.14 -7.30
CA ASN A 100 -2.02 -16.60 -6.94
C ASN A 100 -2.15 -15.69 -5.72
N ARG A 101 -1.16 -15.77 -4.83
CA ARG A 101 -0.99 -14.82 -3.74
C ARG A 101 0.05 -13.78 -4.15
N TYR A 102 -0.37 -12.52 -4.24
CA TYR A 102 0.50 -11.39 -4.51
C TYR A 102 0.85 -10.68 -3.22
N GLU A 103 2.08 -10.17 -3.13
CA GLU A 103 2.50 -9.20 -2.13
C GLU A 103 3.24 -8.05 -2.79
N ILE A 104 2.75 -6.83 -2.55
CA ILE A 104 3.34 -5.60 -3.06
C ILE A 104 3.92 -4.85 -1.88
N GLU A 105 5.23 -4.61 -1.90
CA GLU A 105 5.93 -3.82 -0.90
C GLU A 105 6.42 -2.51 -1.52
N ARG A 106 6.10 -1.38 -0.91
CA ARG A 106 6.66 -0.06 -1.22
C ARG A 106 7.40 0.48 -0.02
N THR A 107 8.63 0.97 -0.24
CA THR A 107 9.50 1.53 0.80
C THR A 107 10.14 2.84 0.35
N TRP A 108 10.26 3.80 1.27
CA TRP A 108 11.06 5.00 1.03
C TRP A 108 11.70 5.54 2.30
N LYS A 109 12.85 6.19 2.11
CA LYS A 109 13.55 6.98 3.13
C LYS A 109 13.64 8.43 2.67
N ILE A 110 13.62 9.34 3.62
CA ILE A 110 13.83 10.77 3.37
C ILE A 110 15.33 11.02 3.46
N THR A 111 15.98 11.26 2.32
CA THR A 111 17.42 11.53 2.24
C THR A 111 17.65 12.89 1.59
N GLY A 112 17.87 13.91 2.41
CA GLY A 112 17.98 15.29 1.92
C GLY A 112 16.70 15.74 1.22
N SER A 113 16.83 16.28 0.00
CA SER A 113 15.69 16.73 -0.82
C SER A 113 15.04 15.63 -1.66
N GLU A 114 15.71 14.50 -1.85
CA GLU A 114 15.21 13.40 -2.68
C GLU A 114 14.55 12.30 -1.85
N THR A 115 13.41 11.81 -2.32
CA THR A 115 12.72 10.67 -1.74
C THR A 115 12.25 9.80 -2.89
N ARG A 116 12.73 8.56 -2.91
CA ARG A 116 12.45 7.59 -3.96
C ARG A 116 11.63 6.46 -3.39
N ASP A 117 10.50 6.21 -4.05
CA ASP A 117 9.68 5.03 -3.83
C ASP A 117 10.39 3.81 -4.45
N LYS A 118 10.57 2.76 -3.63
CA LYS A 118 11.10 1.47 -4.05
C LYS A 118 10.00 0.44 -3.92
N ILE A 119 9.68 -0.22 -5.03
CA ILE A 119 8.72 -1.31 -5.08
C ILE A 119 9.41 -2.67 -5.14
N LYS A 120 8.79 -3.68 -4.53
CA LYS A 120 9.05 -5.11 -4.76
C LYS A 120 7.72 -5.85 -4.88
N VAL A 121 7.67 -6.81 -5.78
CA VAL A 121 6.50 -7.65 -6.00
C VAL A 121 6.87 -9.12 -5.80
N TYR A 122 6.01 -9.83 -5.08
CA TYR A 122 6.13 -11.27 -4.88
C TYR A 122 4.87 -11.97 -5.36
N VAL A 123 5.04 -13.14 -5.96
CA VAL A 123 3.96 -14.05 -6.37
C VAL A 123 4.24 -15.42 -5.77
N ASP A 124 3.29 -15.93 -4.99
CA ASP A 124 3.40 -17.20 -4.29
C ASP A 124 4.72 -17.28 -3.47
N ASP A 125 4.97 -16.21 -2.71
CA ASP A 125 6.15 -16.01 -1.84
C ASP A 125 7.51 -15.93 -2.56
N LYS A 126 7.51 -15.83 -3.90
CA LYS A 126 8.72 -15.67 -4.71
C LYS A 126 8.80 -14.26 -5.29
N HIS A 127 9.95 -13.64 -5.17
CA HIS A 127 10.22 -12.33 -5.77
C HIS A 127 10.10 -12.42 -7.30
N ASP A 128 9.32 -11.53 -7.89
CA ASP A 128 9.12 -11.44 -9.33
C ASP A 128 9.73 -10.13 -9.85
N GLU A 129 10.89 -10.23 -10.49
CA GLU A 129 11.62 -9.08 -11.02
C GLU A 129 10.86 -8.37 -12.14
N HIS A 130 10.15 -9.14 -12.98
CA HIS A 130 9.42 -8.57 -14.11
C HIS A 130 8.24 -7.74 -13.62
N LEU A 131 7.44 -8.27 -12.70
CA LEU A 131 6.36 -7.52 -12.08
C LEU A 131 6.88 -6.34 -11.26
N THR A 132 8.01 -6.50 -10.56
CA THR A 132 8.62 -5.39 -9.80
C THR A 132 8.95 -4.19 -10.69
N GLN A 133 9.43 -4.43 -11.92
CA GLN A 133 9.79 -3.38 -12.86
C GLN A 133 8.58 -2.75 -13.57
N ASN A 134 7.49 -3.52 -13.75
CA ASN A 134 6.35 -3.14 -14.59
C ASN A 134 5.03 -3.06 -13.80
N TRP A 135 5.09 -2.97 -12.47
CA TRP A 135 3.92 -3.07 -11.61
C TRP A 135 2.86 -2.01 -11.92
N ASP A 136 3.29 -0.78 -12.23
CA ASP A 136 2.39 0.33 -12.53
C ASP A 136 1.53 0.06 -13.78
N GLU A 137 2.05 -0.68 -14.77
CA GLU A 137 1.26 -1.16 -15.91
C GLU A 137 0.32 -2.30 -15.47
N PHE A 138 0.88 -3.33 -14.82
CA PHE A 138 0.17 -4.55 -14.44
C PHE A 138 -1.02 -4.30 -13.50
N VAL A 139 -0.88 -3.42 -12.49
CA VAL A 139 -1.92 -3.19 -11.49
C VAL A 139 -3.23 -2.68 -12.12
N ASN A 140 -3.15 -1.96 -13.24
CA ASN A 140 -4.33 -1.45 -13.94
C ASN A 140 -5.10 -2.56 -14.67
N GLU A 141 -4.45 -3.66 -15.05
CA GLU A 141 -5.10 -4.84 -15.63
C GLU A 141 -5.87 -5.62 -14.55
N PHE A 142 -5.33 -5.69 -13.32
CA PHE A 142 -5.95 -6.42 -12.21
C PHE A 142 -7.05 -5.63 -11.51
N ILE A 143 -6.82 -4.33 -11.33
CA ILE A 143 -7.65 -3.43 -10.53
C ILE A 143 -7.74 -2.10 -11.27
N PRO A 144 -8.74 -1.92 -12.14
CA PRO A 144 -8.90 -0.67 -12.85
C PRO A 144 -9.04 0.47 -11.84
N ASN A 145 -8.27 1.54 -12.03
CA ASN A 145 -8.13 2.70 -11.15
C ASN A 145 -9.43 3.55 -10.97
N TYR A 146 -10.57 3.03 -11.42
CA TYR A 146 -11.91 3.60 -11.26
C TYR A 146 -12.71 2.94 -10.14
N PHE A 147 -12.25 1.80 -9.59
CA PHE A 147 -13.00 1.00 -8.61
C PHE A 147 -12.61 1.25 -7.14
N ILE A 148 -11.52 1.99 -6.88
CA ILE A 148 -11.04 2.30 -5.52
C ILE A 148 -10.71 3.79 -5.40
#